data_AF-A0A961S5Y1-F1
#
_entry.id   AF-A0A961S5Y1-F1
#
_cell.length_a   1.000
_cell.length_b   1.000
_cell.length_c   1.000
_cell.angle_alpha   90.00
_cell.angle_beta   90.00
_cell.angle_gamma   90.00
#
_symmetry.space_group_name_H-M   'P 1'
#
loop_
_entity.id
_entity.type
_entity.pdbx_description
1 polymer ?
#
loop_
_entity_poly.entity_id
_entity_poly.type
_entity_poly.pdbx_seq_one_letter_code
_entity_poly.pdbx_strand_id
1 'polypeptide(L)'
;MEIAPPYLLFIGDVHDALAAKTAQGIVDWRPERCIGQFKLPNCKADLGIPLMSIGEAARQGARTMVIGVASAGGAIPSHWVPHIVEAIDAGMDVACGMHDRLSSIPEIAEAASARGRQLHDVRHSTIRFQTG
;
A
#
# COMPACT_ATOMS: atom_id res chain seq x y z
N MET A 1 12.71 7.79 -6.96
CA MET A 1 12.11 6.78 -6.06
C MET A 1 11.70 5.60 -6.91
N GLU A 2 12.17 4.40 -6.57
CA GLU A 2 11.78 3.15 -7.23
C GLU A 2 10.99 2.31 -6.23
N ILE A 3 9.82 1.79 -6.64
CA ILE A 3 8.96 0.93 -5.81
C ILE A 3 9.09 -0.50 -6.34
N ALA A 4 9.68 -1.39 -5.55
CA ALA A 4 10.14 -2.70 -6.01
C ALA A 4 8.97 -3.70 -6.21
N PRO A 5 8.74 -4.23 -7.42
CA PRO A 5 7.80 -5.33 -7.62
C PRO A 5 8.41 -6.67 -7.15
N PRO A 6 7.60 -7.71 -6.89
CA PRO A 6 6.14 -7.79 -7.08
C PRO A 6 5.31 -7.13 -5.98
N TYR A 7 4.08 -6.74 -6.32
CA TYR A 7 3.18 -5.95 -5.48
C TYR A 7 2.02 -6.78 -4.93
N LEU A 8 1.76 -6.60 -3.63
CA LEU A 8 0.46 -6.87 -3.02
C LEU A 8 -0.36 -5.58 -3.04
N LEU A 9 -1.54 -5.59 -3.67
CA LEU A 9 -2.42 -4.43 -3.72
C LEU A 9 -3.37 -4.43 -2.52
N PHE A 10 -3.12 -3.55 -1.56
CA PHE A 10 -3.98 -3.34 -0.41
C PHE A 10 -5.12 -2.38 -0.79
N ILE A 11 -6.36 -2.87 -0.72
CA ILE A 11 -7.56 -2.05 -0.99
C ILE A 11 -8.46 -1.86 0.22
N GLY A 12 -8.01 -2.25 1.41
CA GLY A 12 -8.72 -1.99 2.66
C GLY A 12 -10.18 -2.48 2.63
N ASP A 13 -11.06 -1.70 3.23
CA ASP A 13 -12.51 -1.89 3.35
C ASP A 13 -13.32 -0.86 2.52
N VAL A 14 -12.77 -0.44 1.37
CA VAL A 14 -13.41 0.63 0.56
C VAL A 14 -14.80 0.24 0.04
N HIS A 15 -15.70 1.22 -0.01
CA HIS A 15 -17.11 1.02 -0.32
C HIS A 15 -17.45 0.95 -1.82
N ASP A 16 -16.52 1.30 -2.71
CA ASP A 16 -16.74 1.27 -4.15
C ASP A 16 -15.42 1.12 -4.92
N ALA A 17 -15.54 0.76 -6.21
CA ALA A 17 -14.40 0.58 -7.10
C ALA A 17 -13.65 1.89 -7.42
N LEU A 18 -14.33 3.05 -7.35
CA LEU A 18 -13.73 4.34 -7.63
C LEU A 18 -12.68 4.69 -6.57
N ALA A 19 -12.90 4.32 -5.32
CA ALA A 19 -11.93 4.45 -4.24
C ALA A 19 -10.67 3.61 -4.50
N ALA A 20 -10.79 2.46 -5.16
CA ALA A 20 -9.68 1.57 -5.52
C ALA A 20 -9.05 1.87 -6.89
N LYS A 21 -9.40 2.98 -7.54
CA LYS A 21 -8.93 3.32 -8.90
C LYS A 21 -7.40 3.30 -9.05
N THR A 22 -6.66 3.61 -7.99
CA THR A 22 -5.20 3.59 -8.02
C THR A 22 -4.70 2.16 -8.15
N ALA A 23 -5.20 1.24 -7.30
CA ALA A 23 -4.90 -0.18 -7.40
C ALA A 23 -5.34 -0.76 -8.74
N GLN A 24 -6.57 -0.43 -9.18
CA GLN A 24 -7.09 -0.86 -10.49
C GLN A 24 -6.18 -0.41 -11.63
N GLY A 25 -5.74 0.85 -11.62
CA GLY A 25 -4.79 1.34 -12.62
C GLY A 25 -3.47 0.56 -12.63
N ILE A 26 -2.95 0.15 -11.46
CA ILE A 26 -1.73 -0.68 -11.43
C ILE A 26 -2.00 -2.06 -12.07
N VAL A 27 -3.15 -2.67 -11.82
CA VAL A 27 -3.55 -3.93 -12.47
C VAL A 27 -3.71 -3.75 -13.98
N ASP A 28 -4.39 -2.70 -14.41
CA ASP A 28 -4.67 -2.46 -15.83
C ASP A 28 -3.39 -2.22 -16.63
N TRP A 29 -2.46 -1.44 -16.07
CA TRP A 29 -1.27 -0.99 -16.79
C TRP A 29 -0.03 -1.84 -16.54
N ARG A 30 0.06 -2.52 -15.39
CA ARG A 30 1.23 -3.32 -14.94
C ARG A 30 0.81 -4.63 -14.26
N PRO A 31 -0.04 -5.47 -14.89
CA PRO A 31 -0.55 -6.69 -14.28
C PRO A 31 0.58 -7.67 -13.91
N GLU A 32 1.67 -7.69 -14.67
CA GLU A 32 2.83 -8.55 -14.44
C GLU A 32 3.57 -8.26 -13.12
N ARG A 33 3.32 -7.09 -12.53
CA ARG A 33 3.89 -6.70 -11.24
C ARG A 33 2.97 -7.04 -10.07
N CYS A 34 1.72 -7.40 -10.30
CA CYS A 34 0.72 -7.64 -9.27
C CYS A 34 0.59 -9.14 -8.98
N ILE A 35 0.87 -9.56 -7.75
CA ILE A 35 0.67 -10.97 -7.39
C ILE A 35 -0.72 -11.24 -6.82
N GLY A 36 -1.35 -10.22 -6.23
CA GLY A 36 -2.67 -10.37 -5.62
C GLY A 36 -3.18 -9.09 -4.98
N GLN A 37 -4.37 -9.20 -4.41
CA GLN A 37 -5.04 -8.16 -3.66
C GLN A 37 -5.30 -8.60 -2.22
N PHE A 38 -5.24 -7.65 -1.29
CA PHE A 38 -5.67 -7.84 0.09
C PHE A 38 -6.83 -6.90 0.41
N LYS A 39 -7.89 -7.49 0.98
CA LYS A 39 -9.15 -6.82 1.32
C LYS A 39 -9.42 -6.99 2.81
N LEU A 40 -9.96 -5.94 3.44
CA LEU A 40 -10.52 -6.01 4.78
C LEU A 40 -12.01 -6.38 4.72
N PRO A 41 -12.60 -6.80 5.86
CA PRO A 41 -14.04 -7.05 5.93
C PRO A 41 -14.86 -5.87 5.40
N ASN A 42 -15.95 -6.16 4.68
CA ASN A 42 -16.84 -5.18 4.04
C ASN A 42 -16.28 -4.40 2.85
N CYS A 43 -15.08 -4.73 2.35
CA CYS A 43 -14.59 -4.20 1.09
C CYS A 43 -15.51 -4.60 -0.07
N LYS A 44 -16.01 -3.61 -0.82
CA LYS A 44 -16.88 -3.81 -1.98
C LYS A 44 -16.13 -3.73 -3.31
N ALA A 45 -14.89 -3.24 -3.31
CA ALA A 45 -14.06 -3.20 -4.50
C ALA A 45 -13.48 -4.59 -4.82
N ASP A 46 -13.25 -4.82 -6.11
CA ASP A 46 -12.57 -6.01 -6.60
C ASP A 46 -11.69 -5.67 -7.80
N LEU A 47 -10.42 -6.06 -7.73
CA LEU A 47 -9.44 -5.82 -8.79
C LEU A 47 -9.38 -6.96 -9.82
N GLY A 48 -10.11 -8.06 -9.59
CA GLY A 48 -10.11 -9.22 -10.49
C GLY A 48 -8.83 -10.06 -10.48
N ILE A 49 -7.97 -9.86 -9.48
CA ILE A 49 -6.73 -10.64 -9.26
C ILE A 49 -6.87 -11.53 -8.00
N PRO A 50 -5.98 -12.51 -7.77
CA PRO A 50 -6.13 -13.41 -6.63
C PRO A 50 -6.20 -12.69 -5.28
N LEU A 51 -7.11 -13.11 -4.40
CA LEU A 51 -7.17 -12.66 -3.01
C LEU A 51 -6.08 -13.38 -2.21
N MET A 52 -5.24 -12.64 -1.49
CA MET A 52 -4.14 -13.20 -0.70
C MET A 52 -4.07 -12.51 0.66
N SER A 53 -3.72 -13.26 1.70
CA SER A 53 -3.23 -12.69 2.96
C SER A 53 -1.85 -12.08 2.79
N ILE A 54 -1.45 -11.21 3.72
CA ILE A 54 -0.13 -10.57 3.74
C ILE A 54 0.98 -11.62 3.83
N GLY A 55 0.82 -12.63 4.70
CA GLY A 55 1.76 -13.74 4.82
C GLY A 55 1.85 -14.64 3.59
N GLU A 56 0.75 -14.86 2.86
CA GLU A 56 0.79 -15.56 1.57
C GLU A 56 1.54 -14.76 0.52
N ALA A 57 1.25 -13.47 0.40
CA ALA A 57 1.90 -12.59 -0.55
C ALA A 57 3.42 -12.52 -0.31
N ALA A 58 3.84 -12.40 0.96
CA ALA A 58 5.25 -12.41 1.33
C ALA A 58 5.95 -13.72 0.93
N ARG A 59 5.32 -14.88 1.19
CA ARG A 59 5.85 -16.19 0.77
C ARG A 59 5.93 -16.34 -0.74
N GLN A 60 5.04 -15.69 -1.49
CA GLN A 60 5.08 -15.63 -2.95
C GLN A 60 6.04 -14.56 -3.49
N GLY A 61 6.78 -13.89 -2.61
CA GLY A 61 7.84 -12.97 -2.98
C GLY A 61 7.40 -11.52 -3.19
N ALA A 62 6.24 -11.10 -2.67
CA ALA A 62 5.88 -9.67 -2.64
C ALA A 62 7.00 -8.86 -1.99
N ARG A 63 7.41 -7.79 -2.67
CA ARG A 63 8.44 -6.86 -2.18
C ARG A 63 7.84 -5.58 -1.62
N THR A 64 6.70 -5.16 -2.16
CA THR A 64 6.01 -3.95 -1.69
C THR A 64 4.52 -4.19 -1.57
N MET A 65 3.95 -3.79 -0.43
CA MET A 65 2.51 -3.62 -0.32
C MET A 65 2.14 -2.20 -0.76
N VAL A 66 1.28 -2.08 -1.76
CA VAL A 66 0.81 -0.78 -2.26
C VAL A 66 -0.59 -0.49 -1.72
N ILE A 67 -0.73 0.59 -0.97
CA ILE A 67 -2.03 1.12 -0.55
C ILE A 67 -2.64 1.85 -1.75
N GLY A 68 -3.39 1.09 -2.56
CA GLY A 68 -3.91 1.54 -3.85
C GLY A 68 -5.32 2.12 -3.77
N VAL A 69 -5.62 2.83 -2.67
CA VAL A 69 -6.94 3.40 -2.40
C VAL A 69 -6.87 4.89 -2.09
N ALA A 70 -7.97 5.58 -2.35
CA ALA A 70 -8.18 6.96 -2.01
C ALA A 70 -9.43 7.09 -1.13
N SER A 71 -9.23 7.37 0.16
CA SER A 71 -10.31 7.72 1.08
C SER A 71 -10.71 9.19 0.93
N ALA A 72 -11.96 9.53 1.27
CA ALA A 72 -12.37 10.92 1.41
C ALA A 72 -11.56 11.58 2.54
N GLY A 73 -10.83 12.65 2.23
CA GLY A 73 -9.87 13.29 3.15
C GLY A 73 -8.45 12.72 3.09
N GLY A 74 -8.24 11.53 2.49
CA GLY A 74 -6.93 10.92 2.29
C GLY A 74 -6.19 10.56 3.57
N ALA A 75 -6.91 10.30 4.65
CA ALA A 75 -6.36 9.83 5.91
C ALA A 75 -6.18 8.31 5.91
N ILE A 76 -5.20 7.81 6.68
CA ILE A 76 -5.03 6.38 6.94
C ILE A 76 -5.94 5.99 8.12
N PRO A 77 -6.95 5.13 7.92
CA PRO A 77 -7.76 4.65 9.04
C PRO A 77 -6.92 3.88 10.05
N SER A 78 -7.16 4.10 11.35
CA SER A 78 -6.38 3.47 12.43
C SER A 78 -6.45 1.94 12.39
N HIS A 79 -7.57 1.36 11.94
CA HIS A 79 -7.72 -0.09 11.80
C HIS A 79 -6.90 -0.69 10.63
N TRP A 80 -6.34 0.12 9.74
CA TRP A 80 -5.41 -0.36 8.71
C TRP A 80 -3.98 -0.50 9.24
N VAL A 81 -3.62 0.24 10.29
CA VAL A 81 -2.26 0.27 10.85
C VAL A 81 -1.73 -1.12 11.21
N PRO A 82 -2.49 -2.02 11.87
CA PRO A 82 -2.00 -3.36 12.17
C PRO A 82 -1.62 -4.16 10.92
N HIS A 83 -2.35 -4.00 9.82
CA HIS A 83 -2.08 -4.69 8.55
C HIS A 83 -0.87 -4.08 7.82
N ILE A 84 -0.67 -2.77 7.94
CA ILE A 84 0.54 -2.12 7.42
C ILE A 84 1.78 -2.60 8.17
N VAL A 85 1.70 -2.68 9.50
CA VAL A 85 2.76 -3.25 10.34
C VAL A 85 2.98 -4.71 10.00
N GLU A 86 1.93 -5.52 9.83
CA GLU A 86 2.05 -6.93 9.41
C GLU A 86 2.83 -7.09 8.10
N ALA A 87 2.60 -6.21 7.12
CA ALA A 87 3.31 -6.26 5.85
C ALA A 87 4.80 -5.94 5.99
N ILE A 88 5.12 -4.92 6.80
CA ILE A 88 6.49 -4.55 7.15
C ILE A 88 7.18 -5.71 7.87
N ASP A 89 6.47 -6.34 8.80
CA ASP A 89 6.92 -7.47 9.59
C ASP A 89 7.20 -8.71 8.73
N ALA A 90 6.42 -8.88 7.66
CA ALA A 90 6.62 -9.90 6.65
C ALA A 90 7.75 -9.59 5.64
N GLY A 91 8.44 -8.45 5.79
CA GLY A 91 9.61 -8.08 5.00
C GLY A 91 9.33 -7.18 3.80
N MET A 92 8.09 -6.70 3.64
CA MET A 92 7.71 -5.82 2.53
C MET A 92 8.01 -4.35 2.85
N ASP A 93 8.35 -3.59 1.82
CA ASP A 93 8.24 -2.14 1.83
C ASP A 93 6.75 -1.74 1.69
N VAL A 94 6.41 -0.48 2.00
CA VAL A 94 5.03 0.00 1.89
C VAL A 94 4.99 1.27 1.04
N ALA A 95 4.13 1.31 0.04
CA ALA A 95 3.90 2.49 -0.78
C ALA A 95 2.48 3.03 -0.61
N CYS A 96 2.36 4.34 -0.43
CA CYS A 96 1.10 5.01 -0.16
C CYS A 96 0.95 6.28 -1.01
N GLY A 97 -0.21 6.41 -1.65
CA GLY A 97 -0.61 7.61 -2.39
C GLY A 97 -1.56 8.53 -1.60
N MET A 98 -1.79 8.28 -0.31
CA MET A 98 -2.70 9.08 0.53
C MET A 98 -2.05 10.38 1.01
N HIS A 99 -2.84 11.30 1.59
CA HIS A 99 -2.33 12.59 2.08
C HIS A 99 -1.49 12.41 3.35
N ASP A 100 -1.95 11.54 4.24
CA ASP A 100 -1.18 11.17 5.43
C ASP A 100 0.10 10.45 5.05
N ARG A 101 1.18 10.80 5.74
CA ARG A 101 2.46 10.11 5.62
C ARG A 101 2.42 8.84 6.43
N LEU A 102 2.88 7.73 5.86
CA LEU A 102 3.10 6.48 6.60
C LEU A 102 4.03 6.73 7.80
N SER A 103 5.08 7.52 7.56
CA SER A 103 6.07 7.90 8.58
C SER A 103 5.53 8.79 9.72
N SER A 104 4.32 9.35 9.58
CA SER A 104 3.70 10.16 10.65
C SER A 104 2.95 9.33 11.69
N ILE A 105 2.71 8.05 11.43
CA ILE A 105 2.07 7.10 12.34
C ILE A 105 3.19 6.36 13.08
N PRO A 106 3.36 6.55 14.41
CA PRO A 106 4.48 6.01 15.17
C PRO A 106 4.68 4.50 14.99
N GLU A 107 3.60 3.73 15.03
CA GLU A 107 3.63 2.27 14.93
C GLU A 107 4.21 1.80 13.58
N ILE A 108 3.88 2.51 12.49
CA ILE A 108 4.40 2.20 11.15
C ILE A 108 5.87 2.61 11.03
N ALA A 109 6.21 3.80 11.53
CA ALA A 109 7.56 4.32 11.49
C ALA A 109 8.54 3.46 12.29
N GLU A 110 8.15 3.04 13.50
CA GLU A 110 8.93 2.16 14.36
C GLU A 110 9.12 0.77 13.73
N ALA A 111 8.05 0.17 13.21
CA ALA A 111 8.13 -1.12 12.53
C ALA A 111 9.08 -1.09 11.32
N ALA A 112 8.96 -0.03 10.50
CA ALA A 112 9.80 0.14 9.32
C ALA A 112 11.27 0.34 9.69
N SER A 113 11.55 1.16 10.71
CA SER A 113 12.90 1.40 11.22
C SER A 113 13.53 0.13 11.78
N ALA A 114 12.78 -0.62 12.61
CA ALA A 114 13.27 -1.85 13.24
C ALA A 114 13.63 -2.95 12.22
N ARG A 115 12.95 -2.97 11.06
CA ARG A 115 13.12 -3.99 10.01
C ARG A 115 13.87 -3.50 8.78
N GLY A 116 14.35 -2.25 8.82
CA GLY A 116 15.03 -1.61 7.69
C GLY A 116 14.21 -1.65 6.40
N ARG A 117 12.89 -1.43 6.51
CA ARG A 117 11.95 -1.35 5.37
C ARG A 117 11.74 0.09 4.94
N GLN A 118 11.40 0.28 3.67
CA GLN A 118 11.15 1.59 3.10
C GLN A 118 9.66 1.95 3.13
N LEU A 119 9.38 3.20 3.47
CA LEU A 119 8.05 3.81 3.37
C LEU A 119 8.05 4.80 2.21
N HIS A 120 7.27 4.53 1.18
CA HIS A 120 7.17 5.34 -0.03
C HIS A 120 5.91 6.20 0.01
N ASP A 121 6.05 7.43 0.51
CA ASP A 121 4.99 8.44 0.54
C ASP A 121 4.94 9.20 -0.81
N VAL A 122 4.19 8.68 -1.80
CA VAL A 122 4.25 9.14 -3.21
C VAL A 122 3.83 10.60 -3.40
N ARG A 123 2.96 11.12 -2.53
CA ARG A 123 2.52 12.53 -2.57
C ARG A 123 3.53 13.53 -2.01
N HIS A 124 4.60 13.05 -1.38
CA HIS A 124 5.49 13.89 -0.62
C HIS A 124 6.88 13.90 -1.25
N SER A 125 7.27 15.04 -1.80
CA SER A 125 8.61 15.21 -2.37
C SER A 125 9.67 15.22 -1.27
N THR A 126 10.77 14.50 -1.49
CA THR A 126 12.00 14.62 -0.71
C THR A 126 12.96 15.68 -1.26
N ILE A 127 12.63 16.25 -2.41
CA ILE A 127 13.41 17.32 -3.06
C ILE A 127 12.65 18.64 -3.05
N ARG A 128 13.38 19.73 -2.90
CA ARG A 128 12.86 21.08 -3.05
C ARG A 128 13.04 21.51 -4.49
N PHE A 129 11.93 21.79 -5.17
CA PHE A 129 11.98 22.36 -6.51
C PHE A 129 12.29 23.85 -6.38
N GLN A 130 13.26 24.34 -7.16
CA GLN A 130 13.45 25.77 -7.34
C GLN A 130 12.37 26.26 -8.29
N THR A 131 11.54 27.20 -7.83
CA THR A 131 10.80 28.08 -8.73
C THR A 131 11.79 29.11 -9.25
N GLY A 132 11.76 29.37 -10.55
CA GLY A 132 12.70 30.28 -11.24
C GLY A 132 12.75 31.69 -10.66
#